data_AF-A0A1R3J720-F1
#
_entry.id   AF-A0A1R3J720-F1
#
_cell.length_a   1.000
_cell.length_b   1.000
_cell.length_c   1.000
_cell.angle_alpha   90.00
_cell.angle_beta   90.00
_cell.angle_gamma   90.00
#
_symmetry.space_group_name_H-M   'P 1'
#
loop_
_entity.id
_entity.type
_entity.pdbx_description
1 polymer ?
#
loop_
_entity_poly.entity_id
_entity_poly.type
_entity_poly.pdbx_seq_one_letter_code
_entity_poly.pdbx_strand_id
1 'polypeptide(L)'
;MESMTTTLLSPISSPLSWITLPLIRLVAVATQKFVADVASDALQHCKARQAAVVKDKRDKQQKDKRLVLTMDDLSKSLREYGVNVKHQEYFAESPSTGMDPASRDE
;
A
#
# COMPACT_ATOMS: atom_id res chain seq x y z
N MET A 1 55.48 -24.11 34.47
CA MET A 1 55.59 -23.44 33.15
C MET A 1 54.39 -23.87 32.31
N GLU A 2 53.21 -23.40 32.72
CA GLU A 2 51.97 -23.66 32.00
C GLU A 2 51.60 -22.37 31.28
N SER A 3 51.86 -22.33 29.97
CA SER A 3 51.47 -21.21 29.12
C SER A 3 51.26 -21.74 27.71
N MET A 4 50.18 -22.50 27.55
CA MET A 4 49.60 -22.79 26.23
C MET A 4 48.10 -22.54 26.32
N THR A 5 47.71 -21.28 26.49
CA THR A 5 46.35 -20.82 26.21
C THR A 5 46.38 -20.14 24.85
N THR A 6 46.26 -20.93 23.79
CA THR A 6 45.87 -20.41 22.48
C THR A 6 44.80 -21.32 21.90
N THR A 7 43.73 -20.68 21.39
CA THR A 7 42.68 -21.23 20.52
C THR A 7 41.55 -21.99 21.21
N LEU A 8 40.39 -21.33 21.39
CA LEU A 8 39.09 -21.91 21.01
C LEU A 8 38.14 -20.82 20.47
N LEU A 9 38.27 -20.61 19.16
CA LEU A 9 37.20 -20.42 18.18
C LEU A 9 35.82 -20.02 18.74
N SER A 10 35.47 -18.73 18.66
CA SER A 10 34.10 -18.27 18.74
C SER A 10 33.49 -18.18 17.33
N PRO A 11 32.56 -19.09 16.97
CA PRO A 11 31.49 -18.74 16.04
C PRO A 11 30.26 -19.60 16.32
N ILE A 12 29.55 -19.34 17.42
CA ILE A 12 28.16 -19.79 17.50
C ILE A 12 27.31 -18.53 17.39
N SER A 13 27.17 -18.07 16.14
CA SER A 13 25.98 -17.30 15.74
C SER A 13 24.78 -18.01 16.35
N SER A 14 24.07 -17.30 17.21
CA SER A 14 23.09 -17.85 18.15
C SER A 14 22.18 -18.90 17.47
N PRO A 15 22.00 -20.10 18.06
CA PRO A 15 21.27 -21.22 17.43
C PRO A 15 19.83 -20.86 17.03
N LEU A 16 19.29 -19.78 17.60
CA LEU A 16 17.98 -19.22 17.30
C LEU A 16 17.89 -18.56 15.90
N SER A 17 18.98 -18.05 15.34
CA SER A 17 18.95 -17.41 14.01
C SER A 17 18.70 -18.42 12.89
N TRP A 18 19.20 -19.65 13.07
CA TRP A 18 19.19 -20.72 12.07
C TRP A 18 17.77 -21.27 11.88
N ILE A 19 16.97 -21.25 12.95
CA ILE A 19 15.58 -21.72 12.96
C ILE A 19 14.62 -20.62 12.48
N THR A 20 14.94 -19.34 12.73
CA THR A 20 14.04 -18.21 12.43
C THR A 20 14.21 -17.66 11.02
N LEU A 21 15.38 -17.77 10.40
CA LEU A 21 15.64 -17.33 9.02
C LEU A 21 14.65 -17.88 7.98
N PRO A 22 14.33 -19.19 7.89
CA PRO A 22 13.39 -19.71 6.91
C PRO A 22 11.96 -19.24 7.15
N LEU A 23 11.53 -19.12 8.41
CA LEU A 23 10.20 -18.62 8.77
C LEU A 23 10.05 -17.16 8.35
N ILE A 24 11.04 -16.33 8.67
CA ILE A 24 11.04 -14.91 8.27
C ILE A 24 10.99 -14.78 6.75
N ARG A 25 11.77 -15.59 6.03
CA ARG A 25 11.77 -15.59 4.55
C ARG A 25 10.42 -16.04 3.98
N LEU A 26 9.79 -17.04 4.57
CA LEU A 26 8.46 -17.50 4.15
C LEU A 26 7.41 -16.41 4.35
N VAL A 27 7.34 -15.81 5.53
CA VAL A 27 6.42 -14.71 5.83
C VAL A 27 6.69 -13.51 4.93
N ALA A 28 7.96 -13.18 4.69
CA ALA A 28 8.34 -12.09 3.79
C ALA A 28 7.82 -12.33 2.36
N VAL A 29 8.01 -13.54 1.80
CA VAL A 29 7.53 -13.88 0.46
C VAL A 29 6.00 -13.90 0.41
N ALA A 30 5.34 -14.42 1.45
CA ALA A 30 3.88 -14.41 1.53
C ALA A 30 3.31 -12.98 1.54
N THR A 31 3.89 -12.08 2.34
CA THR A 31 3.51 -10.66 2.38
C THR A 31 3.79 -9.97 1.05
N GLN A 32 4.93 -10.24 0.42
CA GLN A 32 5.25 -9.71 -0.92
C GLN A 32 4.21 -10.15 -1.95
N LYS A 33 3.82 -11.42 -1.95
CA LYS A 33 2.78 -11.94 -2.84
C LYS A 33 1.44 -11.27 -2.56
N PHE A 34 1.04 -11.16 -1.30
CA PHE A 34 -0.22 -10.52 -0.93
C PHE A 34 -0.31 -9.08 -1.46
N VAL A 35 0.72 -8.26 -1.22
CA VAL A 35 0.75 -6.88 -1.71
C VAL A 35 0.77 -6.84 -3.24
N ALA A 36 1.48 -7.76 -3.90
CA ALA A 36 1.53 -7.84 -5.36
C ALA A 36 0.16 -8.20 -5.96
N ASP A 37 -0.57 -9.13 -5.36
CA ASP A 37 -1.90 -9.54 -5.82
C ASP A 37 -2.88 -8.35 -5.70
N VAL A 38 -2.94 -7.68 -4.55
CA VAL A 38 -3.79 -6.49 -4.33
C VAL A 38 -3.43 -5.36 -5.31
N ALA A 39 -2.14 -5.10 -5.53
CA ALA A 39 -1.70 -4.07 -6.48
C ALA A 39 -2.08 -4.41 -7.93
N SER A 40 -2.00 -5.70 -8.30
CA SER A 40 -2.39 -6.19 -9.62
C SER A 40 -3.89 -6.01 -9.87
N ASP A 41 -4.73 -6.34 -8.89
CA ASP A 41 -6.19 -6.19 -9.00
C ASP A 41 -6.59 -4.71 -9.06
N ALA A 42 -6.00 -3.87 -8.20
CA ALA A 42 -6.22 -2.42 -8.26
C ALA A 42 -5.76 -1.81 -9.60
N LEU A 43 -4.67 -2.32 -10.19
CA LEU A 43 -4.21 -1.90 -11.51
C LEU A 43 -5.24 -2.24 -12.61
N GLN A 44 -5.93 -3.38 -12.52
CA GLN A 44 -7.00 -3.73 -13.46
C GLN A 44 -8.15 -2.73 -13.39
N HIS A 45 -8.60 -2.38 -12.17
CA HIS A 45 -9.62 -1.34 -11.99
C HIS A 45 -9.16 0.02 -12.51
N CYS A 46 -7.89 0.39 -12.29
CA CYS A 46 -7.31 1.63 -12.80
C CYS A 46 -7.34 1.68 -14.33
N LYS A 47 -6.90 0.60 -14.99
CA LYS A 47 -6.92 0.47 -16.46
C LYS A 47 -8.34 0.53 -17.01
N ALA A 48 -9.28 -0.17 -16.39
CA ALA A 48 -10.69 -0.16 -16.81
C ALA A 48 -11.30 1.25 -16.73
N ARG A 49 -11.02 1.99 -15.64
CA ARG A 49 -11.44 3.38 -15.51
C ARG A 49 -10.81 4.28 -16.56
N GLN A 50 -9.50 4.18 -16.79
CA GLN A 50 -8.83 5.01 -17.79
C GLN A 50 -9.33 4.73 -19.21
N ALA A 51 -9.58 3.46 -19.56
CA ALA A 51 -10.15 3.06 -20.85
C ALA A 51 -11.53 3.68 -21.09
N ALA A 52 -12.39 3.75 -20.05
CA ALA A 52 -13.69 4.39 -20.14
C ALA A 52 -13.58 5.91 -20.46
N VAL A 53 -12.60 6.60 -19.85
CA VAL A 53 -12.37 8.04 -20.07
C VAL A 53 -11.78 8.34 -21.46
N VAL A 54 -11.09 7.40 -22.11
CA VAL A 54 -10.48 7.62 -23.43
C VAL A 54 -11.52 7.66 -24.56
N LYS A 55 -12.69 7.03 -24.39
CA LYS A 55 -13.68 6.87 -25.47
C LYS A 55 -14.25 8.20 -25.98
N ASP A 56 -14.25 9.25 -25.14
CA ASP A 56 -14.78 10.59 -25.46
C ASP A 56 -13.76 11.58 -26.08
N LYS A 57 -12.45 11.26 -26.07
CA LYS A 57 -11.40 12.19 -26.55
C LYS A 57 -10.28 11.44 -27.30
N ARG A 58 -10.62 10.78 -28.41
CA ARG A 58 -9.64 10.40 -29.45
C ARG A 58 -9.30 11.70 -30.18
N ASP A 59 -8.11 12.28 -30.04
CA ASP A 59 -6.98 11.93 -30.89
C ASP A 59 -5.61 12.45 -30.40
N LYS A 60 -5.51 13.14 -29.25
CA LYS A 60 -4.28 13.91 -28.94
C LYS A 60 -3.49 13.54 -27.68
N GLN A 61 -3.96 12.60 -26.87
CA GLN A 61 -3.43 12.47 -25.49
C GLN A 61 -3.28 11.02 -25.00
N GLN A 62 -3.02 10.07 -25.91
CA GLN A 62 -2.86 8.65 -25.54
C GLN A 62 -1.46 8.34 -24.99
N LYS A 63 -0.44 9.14 -25.33
CA LYS A 63 0.97 8.83 -25.03
C LYS A 63 1.41 9.19 -23.60
N ASP A 64 0.66 10.05 -22.91
CA ASP A 64 1.02 10.58 -21.57
C ASP A 64 0.03 10.19 -20.46
N LYS A 65 -0.73 9.09 -20.63
CA LYS A 65 -1.66 8.63 -19.58
C LYS A 65 -0.89 7.85 -18.53
N ARG A 66 -0.35 8.58 -17.55
CA ARG A 66 0.26 7.98 -16.35
C ARG A 66 -0.80 7.17 -15.59
N LEU A 67 -0.49 5.92 -15.28
CA LEU A 67 -1.31 5.13 -14.37
C LEU A 67 -1.12 5.65 -12.94
N VAL A 68 -2.22 6.04 -12.31
CA VAL A 68 -2.25 6.51 -10.92
C VAL A 68 -3.20 5.61 -10.16
N LEU A 69 -2.71 5.02 -9.08
CA LEU A 69 -3.52 4.25 -8.14
C LEU A 69 -4.38 5.22 -7.33
N THR A 70 -5.71 5.10 -7.42
CA THR A 70 -6.63 5.93 -6.65
C THR A 70 -7.37 5.11 -5.59
N MET A 71 -7.97 5.80 -4.61
CA MET A 71 -8.76 5.14 -3.56
C MET A 71 -9.97 4.37 -4.13
N ASP A 72 -10.53 4.79 -5.26
CA ASP A 72 -11.58 4.02 -5.95
C ASP A 72 -11.10 2.66 -6.44
N ASP A 73 -9.90 2.57 -7.02
CA ASP A 73 -9.34 1.30 -7.51
C ASP A 73 -9.02 0.37 -6.34
N LEU A 74 -8.37 0.94 -5.33
CA LEU A 74 -7.94 0.21 -4.15
C LEU A 74 -9.15 -0.28 -3.34
N SER A 75 -10.16 0.57 -3.13
CA SER A 75 -11.38 0.19 -2.41
C SER A 75 -12.21 -0.87 -3.15
N LYS A 76 -12.16 -0.90 -4.50
CA LYS A 76 -12.80 -1.95 -5.29
C LYS A 76 -12.06 -3.27 -5.15
N SER A 77 -10.74 -3.27 -5.34
CA SER A 77 -9.91 -4.47 -5.16
C SER A 77 -10.04 -5.04 -3.74
N LEU A 78 -9.92 -4.21 -2.70
CA LEU A 78 -10.01 -4.65 -1.31
C LEU A 78 -11.40 -5.15 -0.89
N ARG A 79 -12.46 -4.67 -1.54
CA ARG A 79 -13.82 -5.18 -1.29
C ARG A 79 -13.97 -6.65 -1.66
N GLU A 80 -13.24 -7.13 -2.67
CA GLU A 80 -13.24 -8.55 -3.07
C GLU A 80 -12.57 -9.43 -2.00
N TYR A 81 -11.61 -8.87 -1.26
CA TYR A 81 -10.98 -9.51 -0.10
C TYR A 81 -11.77 -9.30 1.21
N GLY A 82 -12.97 -8.70 1.16
CA GLY A 82 -13.81 -8.44 2.34
C GLY A 82 -13.38 -7.24 3.19
N VAL A 83 -12.44 -6.42 2.71
CA VAL A 83 -11.97 -5.22 3.41
C VAL A 83 -12.72 -3.99 2.92
N ASN A 84 -13.48 -3.36 3.82
CA ASN A 84 -14.28 -2.18 3.48
C ASN A 84 -13.50 -0.88 3.75
N VAL A 85 -12.99 -0.26 2.70
CA VAL A 85 -12.32 1.05 2.75
C VAL A 85 -13.32 2.15 2.41
N LYS A 86 -13.76 2.92 3.42
CA LYS A 86 -14.60 4.11 3.21
C LYS A 86 -13.70 5.32 3.00
N HIS A 87 -13.80 5.97 1.85
CA HIS A 87 -13.24 7.29 1.65
C HIS A 87 -14.17 8.31 2.31
N GLN A 88 -13.68 9.06 3.31
CA GLN A 88 -14.34 10.29 3.73
C GLN A 88 -13.86 11.38 2.78
N GLU A 89 -14.79 11.94 2.00
CA GLU A 89 -14.48 12.89 0.93
C GLU A 89 -13.88 14.20 1.48
N TYR A 90 -14.15 14.52 2.76
CA TYR A 90 -13.60 15.65 3.50
C TYR A 90 -13.50 15.33 5.00
N PHE A 91 -12.41 15.73 5.64
CA PHE A 91 -12.33 15.92 7.09
C PHE A 91 -12.55 17.42 7.37
N ALA A 92 -13.68 17.79 7.97
CA ALA A 92 -13.85 19.13 8.52
C ALA A 92 -13.08 19.17 9.85
N GLU A 93 -11.80 19.53 9.81
CA GLU A 93 -11.00 19.74 11.01
C GLU A 93 -11.39 21.09 11.63
N SER A 94 -12.64 21.22 12.07
CA SER A 94 -13.13 22.16 13.07
C SER A 94 -14.68 22.08 13.14
N PRO A 95 -15.29 22.07 14.34
CA PRO A 95 -16.74 22.12 14.51
C PRO A 95 -17.38 23.43 14.02
N SER A 96 -16.59 24.36 13.46
CA SER A 96 -17.01 25.68 12.96
C SER A 96 -17.04 25.80 11.42
N THR A 97 -16.65 24.76 10.67
CA THR A 97 -16.73 24.80 9.19
C THR A 97 -18.18 24.64 8.76
N GLY A 98 -18.91 25.76 8.71
CA GLY A 98 -20.35 25.82 8.42
C GLY A 98 -21.07 26.98 9.12
N MET A 99 -20.40 27.73 10.00
CA MET A 99 -20.92 28.98 10.53
C MET A 99 -20.52 30.12 9.60
N ASP A 100 -21.35 30.44 8.62
CA ASP A 100 -21.36 31.76 8.00
C ASP A 100 -21.93 32.75 9.03
N PRO A 101 -21.17 33.71 9.60
CA PRO A 101 -21.75 34.92 10.13
C PRO A 101 -21.99 35.88 8.96
N ALA A 102 -22.88 35.50 8.05
CA ALA A 102 -23.50 36.49 7.18
C ALA A 102 -24.51 37.25 8.05
N SER A 103 -24.00 38.14 8.91
CA SER A 103 -24.77 39.23 9.48
C SER A 103 -25.20 40.13 8.33
N ARG A 104 -26.38 39.87 7.77
CA ARG A 104 -27.10 40.83 6.96
C ARG A 104 -28.59 40.62 7.15
N ASP A 105 -29.10 41.04 8.30
CA ASP A 105 -30.48 41.47 8.43
C ASP A 105 -30.49 42.80 9.20
N GLU A 106 -31.07 43.80 8.53
CA GLU A 106 -31.40 45.20 8.86
C GLU A 106 -30.33 46.16 9.40
#